data_AF-A0A0E3NIR3-F1
#
_entry.id   AF-A0A0E3NIR3-F1
#
_cell.length_a   1.000
_cell.length_b   1.000
_cell.length_c   1.000
_cell.angle_alpha   90.00
_cell.angle_beta   90.00
_cell.angle_gamma   90.00
#
_symmetry.space_group_name_H-M   'P 1'
#
loop_
_entity.id
_entity.type
_entity.pdbx_description
1 polymer ?
#
loop_
_entity_poly.entity_id
_entity_poly.type
_entity_poly.pdbx_seq_one_letter_code
_entity_poly.pdbx_strand_id
1 'polypeptide(L)'
;MKYNKFDRTKKTLAILLILCFVLSVTVASVSAADNSKYDKSKEGYNKGYNKGYKDGKKQGHKDCWQYGSKEILNKIPTPFNKPSWTRDYKESYNKGYKNGYLDSYNKCRYECLK
;
A
#
# COMPACT_ATOMS: atom_id res chain seq x y z
N MET A 1 36.54 -50.94 -20.96
CA MET A 1 35.27 -50.19 -20.80
C MET A 1 35.61 -48.75 -20.41
N LYS A 2 35.66 -47.83 -21.38
CA LYS A 2 36.07 -46.43 -21.18
C LYS A 2 34.91 -45.66 -20.56
N TYR A 3 34.89 -45.50 -19.24
CA TYR A 3 34.02 -44.51 -18.60
C TYR A 3 34.59 -43.13 -18.91
N ASN A 4 34.07 -42.52 -19.97
CA ASN A 4 34.55 -41.25 -20.49
C ASN A 4 34.27 -40.15 -19.47
N LYS A 5 35.30 -39.40 -19.09
CA LYS A 5 35.27 -38.22 -18.20
C LYS A 5 34.09 -37.26 -18.50
N PHE A 6 33.62 -37.27 -19.76
CA PHE A 6 32.49 -36.53 -20.30
C PHE A 6 31.11 -36.97 -19.75
N ASP A 7 30.90 -38.26 -19.48
CA ASP A 7 29.67 -38.76 -18.84
C ASP A 7 29.57 -38.32 -17.38
N ARG A 8 30.71 -38.30 -16.70
CA ARG A 8 30.81 -37.86 -15.31
C ARG A 8 30.49 -36.37 -15.19
N THR A 9 31.01 -35.52 -16.08
CA THR A 9 30.69 -34.08 -16.10
C THR A 9 29.22 -33.83 -16.41
N LYS A 10 28.64 -34.52 -17.41
CA LYS A 10 27.20 -34.44 -17.71
C LYS A 10 26.32 -34.81 -16.51
N LYS A 11 26.67 -35.88 -15.79
CA LYS A 11 25.95 -36.29 -14.57
C LYS A 11 25.99 -35.22 -13.48
N THR A 12 27.16 -34.64 -13.20
CA THR A 12 27.28 -33.54 -12.22
C THR A 12 26.48 -32.31 -12.63
N LEU A 13 26.47 -31.96 -13.92
CA LEU A 13 25.75 -30.79 -14.42
C LEU A 13 24.22 -30.99 -14.34
N ALA A 14 23.75 -32.19 -14.67
CA ALA A 14 22.34 -32.56 -14.50
C ALA A 14 21.90 -32.52 -13.03
N ILE A 15 22.72 -33.04 -12.11
CA ILE A 15 22.43 -32.99 -10.67
C ILE A 15 22.39 -31.54 -10.18
N LEU A 16 23.33 -30.70 -10.61
CA LEU A 16 23.37 -29.28 -10.25
C LEU A 16 22.13 -28.52 -10.75
N LEU A 17 21.71 -28.78 -11.99
CA LEU A 17 20.52 -28.16 -12.57
C LEU A 17 19.24 -28.55 -11.83
N ILE A 18 19.10 -29.83 -11.46
CA ILE A 18 17.95 -30.31 -10.68
C ILE A 18 17.93 -29.65 -9.29
N LEU A 19 19.09 -29.56 -8.62
CA LEU A 19 19.22 -28.86 -7.34
C LEU A 19 18.85 -27.38 -7.43
N CYS A 20 19.35 -26.66 -8.44
CA CYS A 20 19.00 -25.27 -8.69
C CYS A 20 17.50 -25.10 -9.00
N PHE A 21 16.89 -26.03 -9.74
CA PHE A 21 15.48 -25.98 -10.08
C PHE A 21 14.60 -26.15 -8.83
N VAL A 22 14.90 -27.13 -7.98
CA VAL A 22 14.15 -27.36 -6.72
C VAL A 22 14.27 -26.16 -5.76
N LEU A 23 15.46 -25.55 -5.66
CA LEU A 23 15.67 -24.33 -4.87
C LEU A 23 14.94 -23.11 -5.45
N SER A 24 14.85 -22.99 -6.78
CA SER A 24 14.18 -21.85 -7.42
C SER A 24 12.65 -21.90 -7.25
N VAL A 25 12.06 -23.10 -7.28
CA VAL A 25 10.60 -23.30 -7.16
C VAL A 25 10.09 -22.95 -5.75
N THR A 26 10.93 -23.07 -4.72
CA THR A 26 10.55 -22.74 -3.33
C THR A 26 10.61 -21.24 -3.02
N VAL A 27 11.47 -20.47 -3.69
CA VAL A 27 11.59 -19.01 -3.47
C VAL A 27 10.54 -18.22 -4.26
N ALA A 28 10.14 -18.70 -5.44
CA ALA A 28 9.20 -18.01 -6.31
C ALA A 28 7.78 -17.89 -5.71
N SER A 29 7.33 -18.87 -4.93
CA SER A 29 5.98 -18.90 -4.35
C SER A 29 5.78 -17.92 -3.19
N VAL A 30 6.82 -17.68 -2.39
CA VAL A 30 6.79 -16.70 -1.28
C VAL A 30 6.80 -15.26 -1.82
N SER A 31 7.61 -14.98 -2.84
CA SER A 31 7.71 -13.67 -3.48
C SER A 31 6.38 -13.18 -4.10
N ALA A 32 5.61 -14.07 -4.72
CA ALA A 32 4.34 -13.69 -5.36
C ALA A 32 3.27 -13.26 -4.33
N ALA A 33 3.23 -13.90 -3.16
CA ALA A 33 2.29 -13.56 -2.10
C ALA A 33 2.57 -12.17 -1.49
N ASP A 34 3.83 -11.85 -1.24
CA ASP A 34 4.24 -10.56 -0.66
C ASP A 34 3.98 -9.37 -1.60
N ASN A 35 4.24 -9.53 -2.89
CA ASN A 35 3.94 -8.49 -3.88
C ASN A 35 2.44 -8.16 -3.95
N SER A 36 1.57 -9.17 -3.89
CA SER A 36 0.11 -8.96 -3.91
C SER A 36 -0.41 -8.17 -2.71
N LYS A 37 0.25 -8.32 -1.55
CA LYS A 37 -0.09 -7.62 -0.31
C LYS A 37 0.38 -6.16 -0.33
N TYR A 38 1.57 -5.93 -0.88
CA TYR A 38 2.12 -4.59 -1.09
C TYR A 38 1.22 -3.77 -2.02
N ASP A 39 0.82 -4.34 -3.15
CA ASP A 39 -0.02 -3.65 -4.14
C ASP A 39 -1.39 -3.27 -3.59
N LYS A 40 -2.04 -4.19 -2.88
CA LYS A 40 -3.34 -3.92 -2.21
C LYS A 40 -3.21 -2.85 -1.13
N SER A 41 -2.10 -2.83 -0.39
CA SER A 41 -1.87 -1.82 0.66
C SER A 41 -1.65 -0.44 0.04
N LYS A 42 -0.87 -0.36 -1.05
CA LYS A 42 -0.66 0.88 -1.83
C LYS A 42 -1.97 1.39 -2.44
N GLU A 43 -2.76 0.49 -3.03
CA GLU A 43 -4.08 0.83 -3.56
C GLU A 43 -5.00 1.36 -2.47
N GLY A 44 -5.06 0.67 -1.32
CA GLY A 44 -5.83 1.07 -0.15
C GLY A 44 -5.45 2.48 0.31
N TYR A 45 -4.15 2.74 0.48
CA TYR A 45 -3.64 4.05 0.84
C TYR A 45 -4.07 5.13 -0.15
N ASN A 46 -3.87 4.93 -1.45
CA ASN A 46 -4.20 5.93 -2.48
C ASN A 46 -5.71 6.22 -2.53
N LYS A 47 -6.55 5.18 -2.43
CA LYS A 47 -8.01 5.33 -2.38
C LYS A 47 -8.45 6.04 -1.11
N GLY A 48 -7.83 5.71 0.02
CA GLY A 48 -8.04 6.38 1.30
C GLY A 48 -7.71 7.86 1.18
N TYR A 49 -6.50 8.18 0.70
CA TYR A 49 -6.02 9.54 0.50
C TYR A 49 -6.96 10.39 -0.32
N ASN A 50 -7.36 9.89 -1.50
CA ASN A 50 -8.26 10.62 -2.39
C ASN A 50 -9.63 10.88 -1.74
N LYS A 51 -10.14 9.94 -0.95
CA LYS A 51 -11.40 10.15 -0.22
C LYS A 51 -11.23 11.16 0.91
N GLY A 52 -10.17 11.01 1.71
CA GLY A 52 -9.82 11.93 2.79
C GLY A 52 -9.65 13.35 2.27
N TYR A 53 -8.95 13.52 1.15
CA TYR A 53 -8.71 14.82 0.52
C TYR A 53 -10.00 15.54 0.13
N LYS A 54 -11.00 14.81 -0.40
CA LYS A 54 -12.30 15.40 -0.73
C LYS A 54 -13.06 15.84 0.53
N ASP A 55 -13.03 15.00 1.56
CA ASP A 55 -13.76 15.26 2.80
C ASP A 55 -13.11 16.39 3.62
N GLY A 56 -11.77 16.40 3.70
CA GLY A 56 -11.00 17.44 4.36
C GLY A 56 -11.17 18.81 3.70
N LYS A 57 -11.15 18.87 2.36
CA LYS A 57 -11.49 20.08 1.60
C LYS A 57 -12.89 20.60 1.95
N LYS A 58 -13.89 19.71 1.95
CA LYS A 58 -15.28 20.09 2.27
C LYS A 58 -15.41 20.64 3.68
N GLN A 59 -14.80 19.97 4.66
CA GLN A 59 -14.83 20.44 6.05
C GLN A 59 -14.04 21.75 6.20
N GLY A 60 -12.86 21.87 5.59
CA GLY A 60 -12.03 23.07 5.63
C GLY A 60 -12.76 24.30 5.10
N HIS A 61 -13.52 24.16 4.01
CA HIS A 61 -14.38 25.23 3.52
C HIS A 61 -15.52 25.59 4.48
N LYS A 62 -16.20 24.58 5.05
CA LYS A 62 -17.27 24.81 6.03
C LYS A 62 -16.74 25.57 7.25
N ASP A 63 -15.59 25.14 7.75
CA ASP A 63 -14.94 25.73 8.92
C ASP A 63 -14.42 27.14 8.61
N CYS A 64 -13.91 27.37 7.41
CA CYS A 64 -13.56 28.71 6.93
C CYS A 64 -14.76 29.65 6.93
N TRP A 65 -15.87 29.22 6.35
CA TRP A 65 -17.07 30.03 6.28
C TRP A 65 -17.65 30.34 7.66
N GLN A 66 -17.61 29.37 8.58
CA GLN A 66 -18.23 29.52 9.90
C GLN A 66 -17.32 30.21 10.93
N TYR A 67 -16.00 30.02 10.86
CA TYR A 67 -15.07 30.44 11.91
C TYR A 67 -13.87 31.26 11.40
N GLY A 68 -13.86 31.65 10.12
CA GLY A 68 -12.81 32.49 9.55
C GLY A 68 -11.45 31.80 9.64
N SER A 69 -10.47 32.43 10.30
CA SER A 69 -9.10 31.96 10.46
C SER A 69 -8.85 31.02 11.64
N LYS A 70 -9.85 30.80 12.50
CA LYS A 70 -9.66 30.05 13.76
C LYS A 70 -9.38 28.56 13.54
N GLU A 71 -8.34 28.02 14.15
CA GLU A 71 -8.12 26.56 14.17
C GLU A 71 -9.18 25.88 15.03
N ILE A 72 -9.94 24.95 14.43
CA ILE A 72 -11.07 24.28 15.07
C ILE A 72 -11.17 22.79 14.74
N LEU A 73 -10.13 22.19 14.13
CA LEU A 73 -10.15 20.77 13.81
C LEU A 73 -10.08 19.94 15.09
N ASN A 74 -11.24 19.56 15.61
CA ASN A 74 -11.33 18.77 16.83
C ASN A 74 -11.08 17.27 16.58
N LYS A 75 -11.54 16.74 15.45
CA LYS A 75 -11.45 15.31 15.13
C LYS A 75 -11.55 15.05 13.63
N ILE A 76 -10.70 14.14 13.14
CA ILE A 76 -10.82 13.59 11.78
C ILE A 76 -11.88 12.47 11.81
N PRO A 77 -12.89 12.51 10.92
CA PRO A 77 -13.89 11.45 10.82
C PRO A 77 -13.25 10.09 10.56
N THR A 78 -13.79 9.03 11.18
CA THR A 78 -13.41 7.68 10.82
C THR A 78 -14.09 7.32 9.50
N PRO A 79 -13.35 6.90 8.45
CA PRO A 79 -13.98 6.56 7.20
C PRO A 79 -14.67 5.19 7.29
N PHE A 80 -15.66 4.97 6.43
CA PHE A 80 -16.34 3.69 6.33
C PHE A 80 -15.42 2.62 5.74
N ASN A 81 -15.30 1.48 6.44
CA ASN A 81 -14.55 0.32 6.00
C ASN A 81 -15.51 -0.81 5.60
N LYS A 82 -15.39 -1.30 4.35
CA LYS A 82 -16.21 -2.44 3.91
C LYS A 82 -15.81 -3.70 4.69
N PRO A 83 -16.77 -4.51 5.18
CA PRO A 83 -16.46 -5.75 5.89
C PRO A 83 -15.56 -6.69 5.08
N SER A 84 -15.78 -6.76 3.76
CA SER A 84 -15.03 -7.59 2.80
C SER A 84 -13.57 -7.18 2.57
N TRP A 85 -13.15 -6.01 3.04
CA TRP A 85 -11.75 -5.60 2.91
C TRP A 85 -10.85 -6.38 3.86
N THR A 86 -9.66 -6.73 3.37
CA THR A 86 -8.61 -7.33 4.19
C THR A 86 -8.16 -6.36 5.28
N ARG A 87 -7.60 -6.88 6.37
CA ARG A 87 -7.09 -6.06 7.47
C ARG A 87 -6.07 -5.03 6.99
N ASP A 88 -5.11 -5.45 6.18
CA ASP A 88 -4.04 -4.58 5.68
C ASP A 88 -4.56 -3.48 4.73
N TYR A 89 -5.57 -3.79 3.91
CA TYR A 89 -6.23 -2.79 3.07
C TYR A 89 -6.97 -1.76 3.93
N LYS A 90 -7.74 -2.20 4.95
CA LYS A 90 -8.45 -1.30 5.88
C LYS A 90 -7.47 -0.36 6.59
N GLU A 91 -6.37 -0.90 7.08
CA GLU A 91 -5.34 -0.12 7.78
C GLU A 91 -4.70 0.92 6.84
N SER A 92 -4.28 0.49 5.65
CA SER A 92 -3.67 1.37 4.66
C SER A 92 -4.65 2.45 4.18
N TYR A 93 -5.91 2.07 3.97
CA TYR A 93 -6.99 2.98 3.61
C TYR A 93 -7.26 4.03 4.68
N ASN A 94 -7.36 3.61 5.95
CA ASN A 94 -7.54 4.53 7.08
C ASN A 94 -6.37 5.51 7.21
N LYS A 95 -5.13 5.01 7.04
CA LYS A 95 -3.92 5.84 7.06
C LYS A 95 -3.94 6.87 5.93
N GLY A 96 -4.23 6.42 4.71
CA GLY A 96 -4.36 7.30 3.55
C GLY A 96 -5.44 8.36 3.77
N TYR A 97 -6.62 7.95 4.24
CA TYR A 97 -7.73 8.85 4.53
C TYR A 97 -7.33 9.96 5.52
N LYS A 98 -6.71 9.58 6.64
CA LYS A 98 -6.25 10.55 7.64
C LYS A 98 -5.30 11.58 7.04
N ASN A 99 -4.33 11.12 6.24
CA ASN A 99 -3.32 11.98 5.62
C ASN A 99 -3.95 12.93 4.60
N GLY A 100 -4.75 12.41 3.67
CA GLY A 100 -5.41 13.24 2.66
C GLY A 100 -6.38 14.24 3.27
N TYR A 101 -7.07 13.85 4.34
CA TYR A 101 -7.96 14.75 5.08
C TYR A 101 -7.19 15.94 5.65
N LEU A 102 -6.12 15.69 6.40
CA LEU A 102 -5.31 16.76 6.99
C LEU A 102 -4.69 17.67 5.94
N ASP A 103 -4.14 17.09 4.88
CA ASP A 103 -3.50 17.83 3.79
C ASP A 103 -4.47 18.84 3.15
N SER A 104 -5.60 18.35 2.66
CA SER A 104 -6.62 19.20 2.04
C SER A 104 -7.29 20.18 3.01
N TYR A 105 -7.54 19.76 4.26
CA TYR A 105 -8.11 20.62 5.28
C TYR A 105 -7.18 21.80 5.55
N ASN A 106 -5.93 21.53 5.89
CA ASN A 106 -4.93 22.55 6.19
C ASN A 106 -4.70 23.47 4.99
N LYS A 107 -4.66 22.94 3.78
CA LYS A 107 -4.57 23.75 2.56
C LYS A 107 -5.75 24.72 2.44
N CYS A 108 -6.99 24.24 2.61
CA CYS A 108 -8.17 25.09 2.57
C CYS A 108 -8.20 26.12 3.72
N ARG A 109 -7.79 25.73 4.92
CA ARG A 109 -7.71 26.67 6.06
C ARG A 109 -6.65 27.74 5.80
N TYR A 110 -5.50 27.39 5.22
CA TYR A 110 -4.47 28.35 4.83
C TYR A 110 -4.94 29.31 3.74
N GLU A 111 -5.62 28.81 2.71
CA GLU A 111 -6.20 29.64 1.64
C GLU A 111 -7.30 30.58 2.18
N CYS A 112 -8.02 30.20 3.24
CA CYS A 112 -9.00 31.05 3.93
C CYS A 112 -8.38 32.26 4.64
N LEU A 113 -7.07 32.22 4.93
CA LEU A 113 -6.34 33.31 5.59
C LEU A 113 -5.89 34.41 4.61
N LYS A 114 -5.97 34.15 3.31
CA LYS A 114 -5.59 35.09 2.25
C LYS A 114 -6.78 35.92 1.81
#